data_AF-A0A7V9K2X5-F1
#
_entry.id   AF-A0A7V9K2X5-F1
#
_cell.length_a   1.000
_cell.length_b   1.000
_cell.length_c   1.000
_cell.angle_alpha   90.00
_cell.angle_beta   90.00
_cell.angle_gamma   90.00
#
_symmetry.space_group_name_H-M   'P 1'
#
loop_
_entity.id
_entity.type
_entity.pdbx_description
1 polymer ?
#
loop_
_entity_poly.entity_id
_entity_poly.type
_entity_poly.pdbx_seq_one_letter_code
_entity_poly.pdbx_strand_id
1 'polypeptide(L)'
;MAFMLLPAAASGQAPPPSGGASPVDPALQPPGKAKVVDGVAIPPPDAPPEIVAAIGAANAISKKPYRYGGGHALNFADTSAFDCSGAISFALKGAGLLDQPLDSRSFASWGEAGKGRWITVYTNPGHAYVVIAGVRFDTSAGGGSRFRRRAPRVEPGKGPRWRGTRSSAAFTARHPAGF
;
A
#
# COMPACT_ATOMS: atom_id res chain seq x y z
N MET A 1 31.44 38.20 -68.10
CA MET A 1 31.70 37.68 -66.74
C MET A 1 30.40 37.07 -66.24
N ALA A 2 30.32 35.73 -66.24
CA ALA A 2 29.12 34.99 -65.83
C ALA A 2 29.29 34.54 -64.37
N PHE A 3 28.40 34.96 -63.48
CA PHE A 3 28.33 34.45 -62.11
C PHE A 3 27.44 33.20 -62.11
N MET A 4 28.05 32.04 -61.85
CA MET A 4 27.35 30.80 -61.49
C MET A 4 26.75 30.95 -60.09
N LEU A 5 25.43 30.80 -59.98
CA LEU A 5 24.73 30.57 -58.72
C LEU A 5 24.64 29.06 -58.48
N LEU A 6 25.28 28.57 -57.41
CA LEU A 6 25.07 27.22 -56.87
C LEU A 6 23.77 27.21 -56.03
N PRO A 7 22.94 26.15 -56.08
CA PRO A 7 21.82 26.02 -55.15
C PRO A 7 22.32 25.53 -53.78
N ALA A 8 21.82 26.15 -52.71
CA ALA A 8 22.01 25.68 -51.34
C ALA A 8 21.19 24.39 -51.12
N ALA A 9 21.85 23.32 -50.67
CA ALA A 9 21.19 22.10 -50.23
C ALA A 9 20.44 22.36 -48.91
N ALA A 10 19.12 22.14 -48.91
CA ALA A 10 18.32 22.11 -47.70
C ALA A 10 18.62 20.83 -46.91
N SER A 11 19.24 20.96 -45.74
CA SER A 11 19.39 19.86 -44.79
C SER A 11 18.01 19.47 -44.25
N GLY A 12 17.48 18.34 -44.70
CA GLY A 12 16.28 17.73 -44.15
C GLY A 12 16.55 17.27 -42.71
N GLN A 13 15.98 17.99 -41.73
CA GLN A 13 16.06 17.62 -40.33
C GLN A 13 15.03 16.52 -40.07
N ALA A 14 15.50 15.32 -39.71
CA ALA A 14 14.64 14.20 -39.34
C ALA A 14 13.79 14.57 -38.11
N PRO A 15 12.51 14.17 -38.06
CA PRO A 15 11.68 14.41 -36.88
C PRO A 15 12.26 13.68 -35.67
N PRO A 16 12.12 14.22 -34.45
CA PRO A 16 12.55 13.54 -33.23
C PRO A 16 11.82 12.20 -33.10
N PRO A 17 12.45 11.17 -32.51
CA PRO A 17 11.79 9.89 -32.27
C PRO A 17 10.60 10.15 -31.34
N SER A 18 9.40 9.93 -31.87
CA SER A 18 8.17 9.80 -31.09
C SER A 18 8.32 8.54 -30.23
N GLY A 19 8.86 8.74 -29.03
CA GLY A 19 9.01 7.70 -28.01
C GLY A 19 7.65 7.20 -27.56
N GLY A 20 7.07 6.29 -28.34
CA GLY A 20 5.91 5.52 -27.91
C GLY A 20 6.35 4.60 -26.78
N ALA A 21 5.82 4.80 -25.58
CA ALA A 21 5.92 3.82 -24.52
C ALA A 21 5.40 2.49 -25.06
N SER A 22 6.27 1.48 -25.10
CA SER A 22 5.89 0.17 -25.61
C SER A 22 4.80 -0.41 -24.69
N PRO A 23 3.74 -1.03 -25.23
CA PRO A 23 2.65 -1.62 -24.43
C PRO A 23 3.10 -2.79 -23.52
N VAL A 24 4.39 -3.12 -23.54
CA VAL A 24 5.06 -4.11 -22.69
C VAL A 24 5.88 -3.49 -21.56
N ASP A 25 5.87 -2.16 -21.36
CA ASP A 25 6.47 -1.55 -20.18
C ASP A 25 5.80 -2.13 -18.91
N PRO A 26 6.54 -2.84 -18.04
CA PRO A 26 6.01 -3.38 -16.79
C PRO A 26 5.34 -2.32 -15.92
N ALA A 27 5.77 -1.04 -16.02
CA ALA A 27 5.14 0.06 -15.33
C ALA A 27 3.72 0.38 -15.82
N LEU A 28 3.35 -0.03 -17.03
CA LEU A 28 2.01 0.17 -17.62
C LEU A 28 1.08 -1.04 -17.44
N GLN A 29 1.60 -2.20 -17.05
CA GLN A 29 0.76 -3.38 -16.80
C GLN A 29 0.03 -3.29 -15.46
N PRO A 30 -1.18 -3.87 -15.35
CA PRO A 30 -1.81 -4.04 -14.05
C PRO A 30 -0.89 -4.84 -13.12
N PRO A 31 -0.65 -4.38 -11.89
CA PRO A 31 0.23 -5.07 -10.97
C PRO A 31 -0.32 -6.47 -10.65
N GLY A 32 0.59 -7.43 -10.50
CA GLY A 32 0.30 -8.75 -10.00
C GLY A 32 -0.36 -8.70 -8.62
N LYS A 33 -1.02 -9.79 -8.24
CA LYS A 33 -1.70 -9.92 -6.94
C LYS A 33 -0.99 -10.92 -6.06
N ALA A 34 -0.80 -10.56 -4.79
CA ALA A 34 -0.33 -11.48 -3.78
C ALA A 34 -1.35 -12.59 -3.51
N LYS A 35 -0.87 -13.72 -3.01
CA LYS A 35 -1.69 -14.87 -2.60
C LYS A 35 -1.54 -15.11 -1.10
N VAL A 36 -2.63 -15.39 -0.41
CA VAL A 36 -2.59 -15.73 1.02
C VAL A 36 -2.65 -17.24 1.17
N VAL A 37 -1.62 -17.83 1.78
CA VAL A 37 -1.51 -19.26 2.09
C VAL A 37 -1.27 -19.39 3.59
N ASP A 38 -2.13 -20.14 4.29
CA ASP A 38 -2.06 -20.36 5.75
C ASP A 38 -1.92 -19.07 6.58
N GLY A 39 -2.58 -18.00 6.12
CA GLY A 39 -2.57 -16.69 6.78
C GLY A 39 -1.29 -15.88 6.57
N VAL A 40 -0.46 -16.25 5.60
CA VAL A 40 0.74 -15.53 5.16
C VAL A 40 0.54 -15.07 3.72
N ALA A 41 0.80 -13.79 3.43
CA ALA A 41 0.75 -13.29 2.07
C ALA A 41 2.09 -13.50 1.36
N ILE A 42 2.03 -14.01 0.14
CA ILE A 42 3.15 -14.23 -0.75
C ILE A 42 3.09 -13.15 -1.84
N PRO A 43 4.11 -12.29 -1.97
CA PRO A 43 4.14 -11.25 -3.01
C PRO A 43 4.14 -11.87 -4.40
N PRO A 44 3.54 -11.22 -5.40
CA PRO A 44 3.65 -11.66 -6.79
C PRO A 44 5.08 -11.42 -7.33
N PRO A 45 5.52 -12.14 -8.38
CA PRO A 45 6.89 -12.04 -8.90
C PRO A 45 7.31 -10.66 -9.42
N ASP A 46 6.34 -9.86 -9.85
CA ASP A 46 6.52 -8.50 -10.39
C ASP A 46 6.44 -7.41 -9.30
N ALA A 47 6.30 -7.79 -8.01
CA ALA A 47 6.22 -6.84 -6.92
C ALA A 47 7.53 -6.05 -6.76
N PRO A 48 7.47 -4.70 -6.70
CA PRO A 48 8.60 -3.88 -6.31
C PRO A 48 9.14 -4.25 -4.91
N PRO A 49 10.42 -3.96 -4.62
CA PRO A 49 11.03 -4.26 -3.32
C PRO A 49 10.23 -3.72 -2.13
N GLU A 50 9.64 -2.53 -2.26
CA GLU A 50 8.82 -1.89 -1.22
C GLU A 50 7.54 -2.69 -0.93
N ILE A 51 6.94 -3.30 -1.96
CA ILE A 51 5.73 -4.13 -1.80
C ILE A 51 6.07 -5.46 -1.14
N VAL A 52 7.20 -6.06 -1.53
CA VAL A 52 7.74 -7.25 -0.87
C VAL A 52 8.01 -6.95 0.61
N ALA A 53 8.65 -5.82 0.92
CA ALA A 53 8.96 -5.39 2.28
C ALA A 53 7.70 -5.10 3.11
N ALA A 54 6.69 -4.43 2.52
CA ALA A 54 5.41 -4.17 3.17
C ALA A 54 4.69 -5.48 3.55
N ILE A 55 4.65 -6.44 2.61
CA ILE A 55 4.08 -7.77 2.84
C ILE A 55 4.86 -8.52 3.93
N GLY A 56 6.20 -8.48 3.88
CA GLY A 56 7.05 -9.10 4.89
C GLY A 56 6.80 -8.56 6.29
N ALA A 57 6.73 -7.24 6.44
CA ALA A 57 6.45 -6.58 7.71
C ALA A 57 5.04 -6.89 8.22
N ALA A 58 4.03 -6.87 7.35
CA ALA A 58 2.66 -7.28 7.70
C ALA A 58 2.57 -8.76 8.11
N ASN A 59 3.27 -9.65 7.41
CA ASN A 59 3.38 -11.07 7.76
C ASN A 59 3.97 -11.26 9.17
N ALA A 60 5.02 -10.52 9.53
CA ALA A 60 5.67 -10.63 10.83
C ALA A 60 4.73 -10.33 12.01
N ILE A 61 3.74 -9.46 11.81
CA ILE A 61 2.78 -9.08 12.86
C ILE A 61 1.39 -9.73 12.67
N SER A 62 1.20 -10.51 11.60
CA SER A 62 -0.08 -11.14 11.24
C SER A 62 -0.62 -12.12 12.29
N LYS A 63 0.17 -12.54 13.28
CA LYS A 63 -0.29 -13.41 14.36
C LYS A 63 -0.40 -12.70 15.71
N LYS A 64 -0.07 -11.40 15.76
CA LYS A 64 -0.08 -10.60 16.98
C LYS A 64 -1.51 -10.25 17.42
N PRO A 65 -1.74 -10.05 18.72
CA PRO A 65 -3.04 -9.63 19.22
C PRO A 65 -3.36 -8.17 18.90
N TYR A 66 -4.65 -7.85 18.93
CA TYR A 66 -5.13 -6.48 18.92
C TYR A 66 -4.98 -5.83 20.28
N ARG A 67 -4.49 -4.59 20.31
CA ARG A 67 -4.54 -3.72 21.50
C ARG A 67 -4.74 -2.28 21.03
N TYR A 68 -5.74 -1.59 21.57
CA TYR A 68 -5.97 -0.17 21.29
C TYR A 68 -4.72 0.66 21.62
N GLY A 69 -4.23 1.46 20.66
CA GLY A 69 -2.97 2.22 20.77
C GLY A 69 -1.70 1.39 20.51
N GLY A 70 -1.82 0.09 20.21
CA GLY A 70 -0.67 -0.76 19.94
C GLY A 70 -0.01 -0.42 18.60
N GLY A 71 1.32 -0.47 18.55
CA GLY A 71 2.10 -0.17 17.34
C GLY A 71 2.36 1.32 17.08
N HIS A 72 2.10 2.20 18.05
CA HIS A 72 2.30 3.66 17.95
C HIS A 72 3.57 4.18 18.64
N ALA A 73 4.47 3.30 19.09
CA ALA A 73 5.78 3.75 19.55
C ALA A 73 6.52 4.43 18.38
N LEU A 74 7.05 5.64 18.58
CA LEU A 74 7.71 6.43 17.52
C LEU A 74 8.91 5.72 16.86
N ASN A 75 9.54 4.80 17.59
CA ASN A 75 10.64 3.97 17.12
C ASN A 75 10.20 2.56 16.64
N PHE A 76 8.89 2.29 16.62
CA PHE A 76 8.30 1.00 16.25
C PHE A 76 8.77 -0.21 17.10
N ALA A 77 9.37 0.04 18.28
CA ALA A 77 9.93 -1.03 19.11
C ALA A 77 8.87 -1.92 19.78
N ASP A 78 7.69 -1.38 20.06
CA ASP A 78 6.60 -2.16 20.66
C ASP A 78 5.85 -2.98 19.60
N THR A 79 6.23 -4.25 19.51
CA THR A 79 5.64 -5.24 18.59
C THR A 79 4.79 -6.31 19.32
N SER A 80 4.41 -6.03 20.56
CA SER A 80 3.65 -6.96 21.41
C SER A 80 2.19 -7.12 20.95
N ALA A 81 1.59 -6.03 20.47
CA ALA A 81 0.21 -5.95 20.02
C ALA A 81 -0.02 -4.69 19.17
N PHE A 82 -1.01 -4.72 18.29
CA PHE A 82 -1.26 -3.65 17.31
C PHE A 82 -2.73 -3.23 17.29
N ASP A 83 -3.01 -1.94 17.11
CA ASP A 83 -4.34 -1.50 16.69
C ASP A 83 -4.45 -1.44 15.16
N CYS A 84 -5.57 -0.90 14.65
CA CYS A 84 -5.84 -0.85 13.22
C CYS A 84 -4.82 -0.02 12.44
N SER A 85 -4.48 1.17 12.92
CA SER A 85 -3.60 2.08 12.20
C SER A 85 -2.13 1.80 12.52
N GLY A 86 -1.81 1.38 13.75
CA GLY A 86 -0.48 0.94 14.13
C GLY A 86 -0.01 -0.29 13.33
N ALA A 87 -0.92 -1.22 13.01
CA ALA A 87 -0.60 -2.35 12.13
C ALA A 87 -0.24 -1.91 10.70
N ILE A 88 -0.97 -0.93 10.15
CA ILE A 88 -0.69 -0.35 8.83
C ILE A 88 0.63 0.41 8.86
N SER A 89 0.83 1.24 9.89
CA SER A 89 2.07 2.00 10.06
C SER A 89 3.29 1.10 10.15
N PHE A 90 3.20 -0.03 10.87
CA PHE A 90 4.30 -0.99 10.93
C PHE A 90 4.62 -1.62 9.57
N ALA A 91 3.59 -2.00 8.80
CA ALA A 91 3.77 -2.53 7.45
C ALA A 91 4.43 -1.49 6.51
N LEU A 92 3.95 -0.24 6.54
CA LEU A 92 4.50 0.85 5.72
C LEU A 92 5.91 1.27 6.16
N LYS A 93 6.20 1.24 7.47
CA LYS A 93 7.55 1.48 7.98
C LYS A 93 8.53 0.43 7.48
N GLY A 94 8.13 -0.83 7.50
CA GLY A 94 8.95 -1.92 6.97
C GLY A 94 9.28 -1.78 5.48
N ALA A 95 8.45 -1.06 4.74
CA ALA A 95 8.66 -0.71 3.33
C ALA A 95 9.40 0.62 3.11
N GLY A 96 9.76 1.35 4.17
CA GLY A 96 10.34 2.69 4.04
C GLY A 96 9.38 3.77 3.56
N LEU A 97 8.06 3.50 3.57
CA LEU A 97 7.01 4.41 3.05
C LEU A 97 6.38 5.29 4.13
N LEU A 98 6.81 5.12 5.38
CA LEU A 98 6.30 5.88 6.52
C LEU A 98 7.37 6.00 7.60
N ASP A 99 7.62 7.22 8.08
CA ASP A 99 8.66 7.46 9.09
C ASP A 99 8.18 7.35 10.52
N GLN A 100 6.92 7.71 10.78
CA GLN A 100 6.30 7.77 12.10
C GLN A 100 4.91 7.13 12.05
N PRO A 101 4.45 6.48 13.14
CA PRO A 101 3.13 5.88 13.15
C PRO A 101 2.04 6.94 13.03
N LEU A 102 0.95 6.58 12.36
CA LEU A 102 -0.20 7.43 12.14
C LEU A 102 -1.44 6.79 12.74
N ASP A 103 -2.32 7.62 13.30
CA ASP A 103 -3.67 7.20 13.62
C ASP A 103 -4.57 7.17 12.37
N SER A 104 -5.74 6.55 12.51
CA SER A 104 -6.71 6.43 11.40
C SER A 104 -7.15 7.79 10.83
N ARG A 105 -7.26 8.84 11.65
CA ARG A 105 -7.63 10.18 11.18
C ARG A 105 -6.51 10.81 10.37
N SER A 106 -5.28 10.67 10.84
CA SER A 106 -4.07 11.18 10.19
C SER A 106 -3.82 10.48 8.86
N PHE A 107 -4.17 9.20 8.74
CA PHE A 107 -4.14 8.52 7.45
C PHE A 107 -5.07 9.16 6.40
N ALA A 108 -6.14 9.87 6.78
CA ALA A 108 -7.06 10.47 5.80
C ALA A 108 -6.43 11.59 4.97
N SER A 109 -5.36 12.21 5.48
CA SER A 109 -4.58 13.25 4.79
C SER A 109 -3.18 12.78 4.36
N TRP A 110 -2.80 11.53 4.64
CA TRP A 110 -1.50 10.96 4.28
C TRP A 110 -1.44 10.54 2.80
N GLY A 111 -0.27 10.67 2.16
CA GLY A 111 -0.04 10.21 0.80
C GLY A 111 -0.88 10.93 -0.26
N GLU A 112 -1.21 10.25 -1.36
CA GLU A 112 -2.06 10.75 -2.43
C GLU A 112 -3.51 10.27 -2.28
N ALA A 113 -4.45 11.02 -2.86
CA ALA A 113 -5.86 10.67 -2.83
C ALA A 113 -6.19 9.52 -3.78
N GLY A 114 -7.09 8.63 -3.36
CA GLY A 114 -7.60 7.54 -4.19
C GLY A 114 -6.85 6.22 -4.00
N LYS A 115 -7.13 5.28 -4.89
CA LYS A 115 -6.55 3.93 -4.86
C LYS A 115 -5.19 3.94 -5.56
N GLY A 116 -4.17 3.46 -4.87
CA GLY A 116 -2.88 3.14 -5.48
C GLY A 116 -2.93 1.84 -6.26
N ARG A 117 -1.90 1.57 -7.05
CA ARG A 117 -1.81 0.36 -7.88
C ARG A 117 -1.46 -0.86 -7.02
N TRP A 118 -0.52 -0.69 -6.10
CA TRP A 118 0.01 -1.70 -5.21
C TRP A 118 -0.53 -1.57 -3.80
N ILE A 119 -0.59 -0.35 -3.26
CA ILE A 119 -1.00 -0.10 -1.88
C ILE A 119 -2.22 0.80 -1.87
N THR A 120 -3.20 0.49 -1.05
CA THR A 120 -4.28 1.43 -0.72
C THR A 120 -4.65 1.30 0.74
N VAL A 121 -4.43 2.37 1.49
CA VAL A 121 -4.96 2.55 2.83
C VAL A 121 -6.40 3.04 2.70
N TYR A 122 -7.32 2.32 3.35
CA TYR A 122 -8.71 2.71 3.49
C TYR A 122 -8.94 3.12 4.93
N THR A 123 -9.33 4.37 5.15
CA THR A 123 -9.42 4.93 6.49
C THR A 123 -10.65 5.79 6.72
N ASN A 124 -11.11 5.85 7.97
CA ASN A 124 -12.08 6.79 8.49
C ASN A 124 -11.81 7.01 10.00
N PRO A 125 -12.53 7.91 10.70
CA PRO A 125 -12.23 8.21 12.10
C PRO A 125 -12.32 7.04 13.10
N GLY A 126 -12.90 5.91 12.70
CA GLY A 126 -13.11 4.76 13.59
C GLY A 126 -12.31 3.51 13.22
N HIS A 127 -11.75 3.42 12.02
CA HIS A 127 -11.02 2.24 11.57
C HIS A 127 -10.13 2.54 10.36
N ALA A 128 -9.03 1.80 10.25
CA ALA A 128 -8.20 1.77 9.05
C ALA A 128 -7.83 0.33 8.68
N TYR A 129 -7.66 0.07 7.38
CA TYR A 129 -7.05 -1.16 6.86
C TYR A 129 -6.26 -0.84 5.60
N VAL A 130 -5.41 -1.76 5.16
CA VAL A 130 -4.61 -1.58 3.93
C VAL A 130 -4.81 -2.76 2.99
N VAL A 131 -4.86 -2.48 1.70
CA VAL A 131 -4.74 -3.48 0.64
C VAL A 131 -3.34 -3.36 0.07
N ILE A 132 -2.59 -4.46 0.03
CA ILE A 132 -1.23 -4.53 -0.50
C ILE A 132 -1.21 -5.64 -1.55
N ALA A 133 -0.81 -5.33 -2.78
CA ALA A 133 -0.85 -6.23 -3.94
C ALA A 133 -2.21 -6.98 -4.03
N GLY A 134 -3.31 -6.26 -3.84
CA GLY A 134 -4.67 -6.79 -3.96
C GLY A 134 -5.20 -7.63 -2.79
N VAL A 135 -4.41 -7.89 -1.74
CA VAL A 135 -4.88 -8.60 -0.53
C VAL A 135 -5.03 -7.67 0.65
N ARG A 136 -6.11 -7.84 1.43
CA ARG A 136 -6.44 -6.97 2.55
C ARG A 136 -5.72 -7.39 3.82
N PHE A 137 -5.02 -6.46 4.46
CA PHE A 137 -4.51 -6.56 5.82
C PHE A 137 -5.35 -5.70 6.77
N ASP A 138 -5.98 -6.32 7.78
CA ASP A 138 -7.01 -5.67 8.59
C ASP A 138 -7.08 -6.29 9.99
N THR A 139 -7.41 -5.47 11.00
CA THR A 139 -7.57 -5.86 12.40
C THR A 139 -9.02 -6.10 12.81
N SER A 140 -9.99 -5.71 11.98
CA SER A 140 -11.41 -5.94 12.24
C SER A 140 -11.70 -7.44 12.36
N ALA A 141 -12.63 -7.80 13.26
CA ALA A 141 -13.07 -9.19 13.39
C ALA A 141 -13.61 -9.67 12.03
N GLY A 142 -13.17 -10.86 11.59
CA GLY A 142 -13.72 -11.49 10.40
C GLY A 142 -15.17 -11.87 10.66
N GLY A 143 -16.11 -11.01 10.27
CA GLY A 143 -17.55 -11.24 10.41
C GLY A 143 -18.02 -11.42 11.86
N GLY A 144 -18.26 -10.34 12.61
CA GLY A 144 -18.84 -10.47 13.96
C GLY A 144 -18.97 -9.17 14.73
N SER A 145 -20.18 -8.60 14.66
CA SER A 145 -20.84 -7.62 15.54
C SER A 145 -20.04 -6.53 16.26
N ARG A 146 -20.48 -5.30 16.00
CA ARG A 146 -20.30 -4.09 16.82
C ARG A 146 -20.87 -4.37 18.22
N PHE A 147 -20.21 -3.89 19.27
CA PHE A 147 -20.63 -3.97 20.67
C PHE A 147 -20.48 -5.35 21.37
N ARG A 148 -19.30 -5.60 21.93
CA ARG A 148 -19.23 -6.25 23.25
C ARG A 148 -18.43 -5.35 24.17
N ARG A 149 -19.14 -4.62 25.02
CA ARG A 149 -18.55 -3.90 26.16
C ARG A 149 -17.94 -4.95 27.10
N ARG A 150 -16.71 -4.68 27.53
CA ARG A 150 -16.00 -5.38 28.62
C ARG A 150 -15.53 -6.80 28.25
N ALA A 151 -14.43 -6.87 27.50
CA ALA A 151 -13.63 -8.09 27.37
C ALA A 151 -12.14 -7.74 27.59
N PRO A 152 -11.29 -8.69 28.02
CA PRO A 152 -9.86 -8.45 28.29
C PRO A 152 -9.15 -7.75 27.14
N ARG A 153 -8.09 -6.96 27.43
CA ARG A 153 -7.32 -6.16 26.45
C ARG A 153 -6.63 -6.97 25.33
N VAL A 154 -6.74 -8.30 25.35
CA VAL A 154 -6.17 -9.22 24.38
C VAL A 154 -7.19 -10.31 24.13
N GLU A 155 -7.78 -10.31 22.94
CA GLU A 155 -8.79 -11.28 22.54
C GLU A 155 -8.19 -12.21 21.47
N PRO A 156 -8.16 -13.54 21.70
CA PRO A 156 -7.80 -14.50 20.66
C PRO A 156 -8.69 -14.30 19.44
N GLY A 157 -8.09 -14.05 18.26
CA GLY A 157 -8.81 -13.79 17.02
C GLY A 157 -9.07 -12.33 16.67
N LYS A 158 -8.66 -11.38 17.53
CA LYS A 158 -8.62 -9.94 17.21
C LYS A 158 -7.16 -9.54 17.05
N GLY A 159 -6.80 -8.97 15.90
CA GLY A 159 -5.41 -8.62 15.56
C GLY A 159 -5.19 -8.53 14.06
N PRO A 160 -4.01 -8.04 13.63
CA PRO A 160 -3.70 -7.87 12.21
C PRO A 160 -3.74 -9.22 11.50
N ARG A 161 -4.46 -9.33 10.39
CA ARG A 161 -4.54 -10.55 9.58
C ARG A 161 -4.71 -10.20 8.11
N TRP A 162 -4.24 -11.08 7.25
CA TRP A 162 -4.70 -11.12 5.87
C TRP A 162 -6.13 -11.66 5.82
N ARG A 163 -7.02 -10.96 5.13
CA ARG A 163 -8.46 -11.27 5.07
C ARG A 163 -8.98 -11.14 3.64
N GLY A 164 -10.14 -11.75 3.37
CA GLY A 164 -10.87 -11.58 2.13
C GLY A 164 -11.33 -10.13 1.90
N THR A 165 -12.01 -9.86 0.80
CA THR A 165 -12.47 -8.50 0.46
C THR A 165 -13.49 -7.96 1.47
N ARG A 166 -13.71 -6.64 1.43
CA ARG A 166 -14.76 -5.95 2.19
C ARG A 166 -15.31 -4.78 1.39
N SER A 167 -16.47 -4.27 1.78
CA SER A 167 -16.93 -2.96 1.30
C SER A 167 -16.01 -1.85 1.83
N SER A 168 -15.65 -0.93 0.93
CA SER A 168 -14.85 0.27 1.18
C SER A 168 -15.66 1.56 1.17
N ALA A 169 -16.99 1.51 0.97
CA ALA A 169 -17.82 2.71 0.73
C ALA A 169 -17.76 3.76 1.86
N ALA A 170 -17.51 3.32 3.10
CA ALA A 170 -17.41 4.20 4.27
C ALA A 170 -15.97 4.67 4.57
N PHE A 171 -15.04 4.51 3.63
CA PHE A 171 -13.62 4.78 3.83
C PHE A 171 -13.07 5.70 2.74
N THR A 172 -12.22 6.64 3.16
CA THR A 172 -11.35 7.40 2.27
C THR A 172 -10.18 6.51 1.84
N ALA A 173 -9.93 6.44 0.53
CA ALA A 173 -8.78 5.74 -0.03
C ALA A 173 -7.59 6.69 -0.15
N ARG A 174 -6.41 6.24 0.32
CA ARG A 174 -5.13 6.93 0.25
C ARG A 174 -4.02 5.95 -0.12
N HIS A 175 -2.96 6.42 -0.76
CA HIS A 175 -1.83 5.56 -1.15
C HIS A 175 -0.49 6.31 -1.11
N PRO A 176 0.64 5.59 -1.00
CA PRO A 176 1.95 6.22 -1.12
C PRO A 176 2.20 6.64 -2.57
N ALA A 177 2.82 7.79 -2.78
CA ALA A 177 3.19 8.25 -4.12
C ALA A 177 4.04 7.19 -4.84
N GLY A 178 3.71 6.90 -6.09
CA GLY A 178 4.41 5.89 -6.90
C GLY A 178 3.98 4.43 -6.69
N PHE A 179 3.07 4.14 -5.75
CA PHE A 179 2.65 2.77 -5.42
C PHE A 179 1.14 2.56 -5.46
#